data_AF-A0A959H4I6-F1
#
_entry.id   AF-A0A959H4I6-F1
#
_cell.length_a   1.000
_cell.length_b   1.000
_cell.length_c   1.000
_cell.angle_alpha   90.00
_cell.angle_beta   90.00
_cell.angle_gamma   90.00
#
_symmetry.space_group_name_H-M   'P 1'
#
loop_
_entity.id
_entity.type
_entity.pdbx_description
1 polymer ?
#
loop_
_entity_poly.entity_id
_entity_poly.type
_entity_poly.pdbx_seq_one_letter_code
_entity_poly.pdbx_strand_id
1 'polypeptide(L)'
;MKNIVLLLITAFGFSGMTHGQADGTVSVAGKQYPYIIDSCGDTLIVATLDDVSISSMRDFKSREDYLRYRRYRNYAAKVYPYAVEAVKIFREVEYATQTMKEKQRRKYIKSLHKDLKREFTDPLKNLTKTQGMILIKMIERETDTPVYYLIKDLRNGLTATYWSTMGSLFGHDLKEGYHEGQDPILDAVLQDMDISYDVPDVRGAK
;
A
#
# COMPACT_ATOMS: atom_id res chain seq x y z
N MET A 1 -76.31 -30.58 9.23
CA MET A 1 -76.41 -30.70 10.71
C MET A 1 -75.19 -30.01 11.30
N LYS A 2 -75.43 -29.04 12.20
CA LYS A 2 -74.40 -28.32 12.96
C LYS A 2 -73.53 -29.33 13.73
N ASN A 3 -72.24 -29.05 13.89
CA ASN A 3 -71.53 -29.21 15.16
C ASN A 3 -70.21 -28.43 15.15
N ILE A 4 -70.12 -27.57 16.16
CA ILE A 4 -69.05 -26.62 16.47
C ILE A 4 -67.97 -27.39 17.26
N VAL A 5 -66.70 -27.24 16.90
CA VAL A 5 -65.57 -27.61 17.75
C VAL A 5 -64.63 -26.40 17.83
N LEU A 6 -64.54 -25.85 19.05
CA LEU A 6 -63.75 -24.68 19.42
C LEU A 6 -62.31 -25.16 19.70
N LEU A 7 -61.34 -24.72 18.90
CA LEU A 7 -59.92 -25.04 19.07
C LEU A 7 -59.21 -23.84 19.73
N LEU A 8 -58.90 -23.98 21.02
CA LEU A 8 -58.11 -23.01 21.79
C LEU A 8 -56.64 -23.09 21.36
N ILE A 9 -56.17 -22.05 20.66
CA ILE A 9 -54.76 -21.85 20.31
C ILE A 9 -54.06 -21.21 21.52
N THR A 10 -53.37 -22.01 22.32
CA THR A 10 -52.43 -21.49 23.32
C THR A 10 -51.13 -21.07 22.63
N ALA A 11 -50.97 -19.76 22.44
CA ALA A 11 -49.73 -19.15 21.99
C ALA A 11 -48.66 -19.30 23.09
N PHE A 12 -47.76 -20.28 22.95
CA PHE A 12 -46.54 -20.35 23.74
C PHE A 12 -45.57 -19.31 23.17
N GLY A 13 -45.54 -18.13 23.78
CA GLY A 13 -44.57 -17.09 23.49
C GLY A 13 -43.17 -17.56 23.89
N PHE A 14 -42.41 -18.09 22.94
CA PHE A 14 -40.98 -18.31 23.11
C PHE A 14 -40.27 -16.96 22.99
N SER A 15 -40.20 -16.23 24.11
CA SER A 15 -39.35 -15.05 24.25
C SER A 15 -37.91 -15.52 24.38
N GLY A 16 -37.26 -15.84 23.26
CA GLY A 16 -35.81 -15.97 23.22
C GLY A 16 -35.21 -14.61 23.57
N MET A 17 -34.57 -14.50 24.74
CA MET A 17 -33.70 -13.37 25.05
C MET A 17 -32.54 -13.41 24.05
N THR A 18 -32.62 -12.59 23.01
CA THR A 18 -31.45 -12.23 22.21
C THR A 18 -30.61 -11.31 23.07
N HIS A 19 -29.55 -11.83 23.70
CA HIS A 19 -28.46 -10.99 24.17
C HIS A 19 -27.80 -10.38 22.94
N GLY A 20 -28.21 -9.16 22.58
CA GLY A 20 -27.52 -8.37 21.57
C GLY A 20 -26.12 -8.07 22.07
N GLN A 21 -25.10 -8.49 21.32
CA GLN A 21 -23.75 -7.98 21.51
C GLN A 21 -23.80 -6.47 21.27
N ALA A 22 -23.24 -5.71 22.21
CA ALA A 22 -23.11 -4.27 22.04
C ALA A 22 -21.99 -4.02 21.02
N ASP A 23 -22.37 -3.82 19.77
CA ASP A 23 -21.45 -3.55 18.67
C ASP A 23 -21.17 -2.04 18.58
N GLY A 24 -19.89 -1.67 18.53
CA GLY A 24 -19.45 -0.28 18.34
C GLY A 24 -18.09 -0.20 17.65
N THR A 25 -17.68 1.00 17.25
CA THR A 25 -16.35 1.25 16.69
C THR A 25 -15.49 2.06 17.65
N VAL A 26 -14.19 1.74 17.70
CA VAL A 26 -13.18 2.50 18.43
C VAL A 26 -12.12 3.03 17.47
N SER A 27 -11.69 4.27 17.64
CA SER A 27 -10.61 4.86 16.85
C SER A 27 -9.26 4.52 17.49
N VAL A 28 -8.43 3.78 16.76
CA VAL A 28 -7.04 3.49 17.14
C VAL A 28 -6.14 3.98 16.01
N ALA A 29 -5.21 4.88 16.31
CA ALA A 29 -4.30 5.49 15.34
C ALA A 29 -5.01 6.08 14.09
N GLY A 30 -6.23 6.61 14.25
CA GLY A 30 -7.02 7.21 13.17
C GLY A 30 -7.80 6.22 12.30
N LYS A 31 -7.74 4.92 12.59
CA LYS A 31 -8.57 3.88 11.94
C LYS A 31 -9.67 3.42 12.90
N GLN A 32 -10.88 3.19 12.37
CA GLN A 32 -12.00 2.68 13.15
C GLN A 32 -12.00 1.15 13.13
N TYR A 33 -12.05 0.54 14.31
CA TYR A 33 -12.12 -0.90 14.48
C TYR A 33 -13.39 -1.28 15.23
N PRO A 34 -14.12 -2.31 14.81
CA PRO A 34 -15.19 -2.87 15.63
C PRO A 34 -14.60 -3.41 16.94
N TYR A 35 -15.37 -3.31 18.02
CA TYR A 35 -15.03 -3.95 19.29
C TYR A 35 -16.19 -4.79 19.81
N ILE A 36 -15.86 -5.77 20.64
CA ILE A 36 -16.81 -6.56 21.43
C ILE A 36 -16.53 -6.34 22.91
N ILE A 37 -17.56 -6.33 23.74
CA ILE A 37 -17.43 -6.25 25.20
C ILE A 37 -17.53 -7.67 25.76
N ASP A 38 -16.50 -8.14 26.47
CA ASP A 38 -16.54 -9.43 27.15
C ASP A 38 -17.50 -9.39 28.36
N SER A 39 -17.90 -10.57 28.85
CA SER A 39 -18.67 -10.79 30.06
C SER A 39 -18.14 -10.08 31.31
N CYS A 40 -16.84 -9.77 31.35
CA CYS A 40 -16.18 -9.01 32.42
C CYS A 40 -16.23 -7.48 32.21
N GLY A 41 -16.70 -6.98 31.06
CA GLY A 41 -16.73 -5.55 30.71
C GLY A 41 -15.52 -5.06 29.90
N ASP A 42 -14.61 -5.94 29.49
CA ASP A 42 -13.41 -5.56 28.74
C ASP A 42 -13.71 -5.34 27.25
N THR A 43 -13.13 -4.27 26.67
CA THR A 43 -13.23 -3.94 25.24
C THR A 43 -12.18 -4.72 24.44
N LEU A 44 -12.62 -5.70 23.65
CA LEU A 44 -11.77 -6.45 22.73
C LEU A 44 -11.93 -5.90 21.31
N ILE A 45 -10.84 -5.41 20.73
CA ILE A 45 -10.82 -4.91 19.36
C ILE A 45 -10.80 -6.09 18.39
N VAL A 46 -11.73 -6.07 17.43
CA VAL A 46 -11.76 -7.03 16.32
C VAL A 46 -11.15 -6.34 15.10
N ALA A 47 -9.98 -6.79 14.69
CA ALA A 47 -9.33 -6.32 13.48
C ALA A 47 -9.22 -7.47 12.47
N THR A 48 -9.81 -7.28 11.29
CA THR A 48 -9.50 -8.13 10.15
C THR A 48 -8.15 -7.69 9.61
N LEU A 49 -7.19 -8.62 9.55
CA LEU A 49 -5.94 -8.39 8.86
C LEU A 49 -6.18 -8.52 7.36
N ASP A 50 -5.52 -7.67 6.58
CA ASP A 50 -5.55 -7.77 5.12
C ASP A 50 -4.91 -9.10 4.68
N ASP A 51 -5.38 -9.65 3.56
CA ASP A 51 -4.82 -10.86 2.99
C ASP A 51 -3.34 -10.65 2.64
N VAL A 52 -2.47 -11.52 3.17
CA VAL A 52 -1.04 -11.49 2.86
C VAL A 52 -0.77 -12.51 1.77
N SER A 53 -0.39 -12.05 0.59
CA SER A 53 0.12 -12.93 -0.47
C SER A 53 1.51 -13.43 -0.07
N ILE A 54 1.65 -14.75 0.10
CA ILE A 54 2.94 -15.42 0.29
C ILE A 54 3.28 -16.16 -0.99
N SER A 55 3.92 -15.48 -1.94
CA SER A 55 4.50 -16.08 -3.14
C SER A 55 5.91 -16.59 -2.81
N SER A 56 6.01 -17.60 -1.94
CA SER A 56 7.31 -18.25 -1.74
C SER A 56 7.74 -18.93 -3.03
N MET A 57 8.89 -18.55 -3.61
CA MET A 57 9.55 -19.42 -4.60
C MET A 57 9.70 -20.81 -3.99
N ARG A 58 9.02 -21.80 -4.59
CA ARG A 58 8.98 -23.18 -4.06
C ARG A 58 10.32 -23.89 -4.22
N ASP A 59 11.09 -23.52 -5.24
CA ASP A 59 12.40 -24.09 -5.54
C ASP A 59 13.38 -22.98 -5.95
N PHE A 60 14.61 -23.08 -5.44
CA PHE A 60 15.74 -22.24 -5.84
C PHE A 60 16.73 -23.08 -6.65
N LYS A 61 17.24 -22.54 -7.76
CA LYS A 61 18.25 -23.23 -8.59
C LYS A 61 19.55 -23.51 -7.81
N SER A 62 19.87 -22.65 -6.85
CA SER A 62 21.10 -22.72 -6.08
C SER A 62 20.94 -22.16 -4.66
N ARG A 63 21.88 -22.50 -3.77
CA ARG A 63 22.01 -21.86 -2.45
C ARG A 63 22.28 -20.36 -2.57
N GLU A 64 22.99 -19.93 -3.60
CA GLU A 64 23.29 -18.52 -3.83
C GLU A 64 22.03 -17.72 -4.15
N ASP A 65 21.15 -18.26 -4.99
CA ASP A 65 19.86 -17.66 -5.31
C ASP A 65 18.97 -17.54 -4.08
N TYR A 66 18.93 -18.56 -3.24
CA TYR A 66 18.23 -18.49 -1.95
C TYR A 66 18.77 -17.38 -1.05
N LEU A 67 20.10 -17.25 -0.95
CA LEU A 67 20.72 -16.17 -0.17
C LEU A 67 20.44 -14.78 -0.79
N ARG A 68 20.41 -14.68 -2.13
CA ARG A 68 20.04 -13.46 -2.84
C ARG A 68 18.60 -13.07 -2.55
N TYR A 69 17.67 -14.01 -2.68
CA TYR A 69 16.26 -13.85 -2.33
C TYR A 69 16.09 -13.35 -0.90
N ARG A 70 16.74 -13.99 0.08
CA ARG A 70 16.68 -13.55 1.48
C ARG A 70 17.21 -12.13 1.69
N ARG A 71 18.30 -11.74 1.01
CA ARG A 71 18.82 -10.37 1.08
C ARG A 71 17.82 -9.38 0.49
N TYR A 72 17.24 -9.69 -0.67
CA TYR A 72 16.24 -8.83 -1.32
C TYR A 72 15.00 -8.68 -0.44
N ARG A 73 14.48 -9.76 0.15
CA ARG A 73 13.35 -9.69 1.08
C ARG A 73 13.63 -8.77 2.27
N ASN A 74 14.82 -8.87 2.88
CA ASN A 74 15.21 -7.99 3.98
C ASN A 74 15.35 -6.52 3.54
N TYR A 75 15.88 -6.28 2.34
CA TYR A 75 16.00 -4.93 1.80
C TYR A 75 14.65 -4.34 1.40
N ALA A 76 13.79 -5.13 0.78
CA ALA A 76 12.40 -4.78 0.46
C ALA A 76 11.64 -4.39 1.72
N ALA A 77 11.69 -5.21 2.78
CA ALA A 77 11.09 -4.87 4.07
C ALA A 77 11.60 -3.55 4.66
N LYS A 78 12.90 -3.25 4.49
CA LYS A 78 13.49 -1.98 4.95
C LYS A 78 13.00 -0.78 4.15
N VAL A 79 12.81 -0.93 2.84
CA VAL A 79 12.42 0.19 1.97
C VAL A 79 10.92 0.34 1.78
N TYR A 80 10.16 -0.69 2.15
CA TYR A 80 8.71 -0.77 2.09
C TYR A 80 7.98 0.51 2.55
N PRO A 81 8.21 1.05 3.76
CA PRO A 81 7.49 2.25 4.21
C PRO A 81 7.72 3.47 3.30
N TYR A 82 8.92 3.61 2.71
CA TYR A 82 9.20 4.70 1.78
C TYR A 82 8.54 4.47 0.42
N ALA A 83 8.40 3.21 -0.01
CA ALA A 83 7.71 2.86 -1.24
C ALA A 83 6.22 3.20 -1.15
N VAL A 84 5.57 2.84 -0.03
CA VAL A 84 4.15 3.13 0.23
C VAL A 84 3.87 4.64 0.15
N GLU A 85 4.64 5.46 0.88
CA GLU A 85 4.44 6.91 0.87
C GLU A 85 4.74 7.53 -0.50
N ALA A 86 5.76 7.05 -1.20
CA ALA A 86 6.08 7.53 -2.54
C ALA A 86 4.97 7.20 -3.55
N VAL A 87 4.48 5.94 -3.58
CA VAL A 87 3.38 5.51 -4.45
C VAL A 87 2.13 6.32 -4.18
N LYS A 88 1.78 6.50 -2.90
CA LYS A 88 0.66 7.36 -2.49
C LYS A 88 0.76 8.76 -3.08
N ILE A 89 1.89 9.45 -2.88
CA ILE A 89 2.09 10.80 -3.41
C ILE A 89 1.99 10.79 -4.94
N PHE A 90 2.61 9.82 -5.63
CA PHE A 90 2.56 9.77 -7.09
C PHE A 90 1.15 9.51 -7.63
N ARG A 91 0.37 8.63 -7.00
CA ARG A 91 -1.03 8.37 -7.37
C ARG A 91 -1.92 9.58 -7.11
N GLU A 92 -1.75 10.26 -5.98
CA GLU A 92 -2.47 11.51 -5.68
C GLU A 92 -2.13 12.62 -6.68
N VAL A 93 -0.85 12.75 -7.06
CA VAL A 93 -0.39 13.68 -8.08
C VAL A 93 -0.99 13.35 -9.44
N GLU A 94 -0.94 12.08 -9.83
CA GLU A 94 -1.52 11.60 -11.08
C GLU A 94 -2.99 11.97 -11.13
N TYR A 95 -3.77 11.60 -10.11
CA TYR A 95 -5.19 11.89 -9.98
C TYR A 95 -5.50 13.40 -10.02
N ALA A 96 -4.80 14.20 -9.20
CA ALA A 96 -5.04 15.64 -9.13
C ALA A 96 -4.70 16.36 -10.45
N THR A 97 -3.78 15.81 -11.24
CA THR A 97 -3.27 16.46 -12.46
C THR A 97 -3.87 15.92 -13.76
N GLN A 98 -4.77 14.94 -13.72
CA GLN A 98 -5.37 14.30 -14.92
C GLN A 98 -6.00 15.31 -15.90
N THR A 99 -6.65 16.35 -15.38
CA THR A 99 -7.33 17.38 -16.17
C THR A 99 -6.52 18.66 -16.36
N MET A 100 -5.33 18.73 -15.75
CA MET A 100 -4.49 19.91 -15.77
C MET A 100 -3.67 19.99 -17.07
N LYS A 101 -3.47 21.21 -17.57
CA LYS A 101 -2.47 21.44 -18.63
C LYS A 101 -1.06 21.19 -18.09
N GLU A 102 -0.13 20.80 -18.95
CA GLU A 102 1.26 20.49 -18.58
C GLU A 102 1.93 21.57 -17.72
N LYS A 103 1.68 22.86 -18.01
CA LYS A 103 2.19 23.97 -17.20
C LYS A 103 1.63 23.99 -15.77
N GLN A 104 0.34 23.69 -15.61
CA GLN A 104 -0.33 23.62 -14.30
C GLN A 104 0.13 22.38 -13.53
N ARG A 105 0.20 21.23 -14.21
CA ARG A 105 0.74 19.98 -13.66
C ARG A 105 2.14 20.19 -13.09
N ARG A 106 3.06 20.78 -13.85
CA ARG A 106 4.42 21.11 -13.36
C ARG A 106 4.41 22.02 -12.13
N LYS A 107 3.52 23.01 -12.08
CA LYS A 107 3.40 23.92 -10.93
C LYS A 107 2.90 23.17 -9.70
N TYR A 108 1.93 22.27 -9.87
CA TYR A 108 1.39 21.42 -8.80
C TYR A 108 2.43 20.45 -8.23
N ILE A 109 3.16 19.76 -9.11
CA ILE A 109 4.27 18.90 -8.72
C ILE A 109 5.35 19.70 -7.97
N LYS A 110 5.64 20.92 -8.44
CA LYS A 110 6.58 21.82 -7.76
C LYS A 110 6.11 22.25 -6.36
N SER A 111 4.80 22.39 -6.11
CA SER A 111 4.32 22.67 -4.75
C SER A 111 4.52 21.49 -3.80
N LEU A 112 4.46 20.26 -4.31
CA LEU A 112 4.69 19.03 -3.53
C LEU A 112 6.17 18.64 -3.42
N HIS A 113 7.06 19.48 -3.97
CA HIS A 113 8.48 19.20 -4.03
C HIS A 113 9.11 18.94 -2.65
N LYS A 114 8.68 19.67 -1.62
CA LYS A 114 9.16 19.46 -0.24
C LYS A 114 8.81 18.08 0.29
N ASP A 115 7.57 17.64 0.04
CA ASP A 115 7.08 16.34 0.52
C ASP A 115 7.74 15.19 -0.25
N LEU A 116 7.82 15.29 -1.58
CA LEU A 116 8.55 14.31 -2.40
C LEU A 116 10.04 14.23 -2.03
N LYS A 117 10.66 15.36 -1.69
CA LYS A 117 12.04 15.35 -1.21
C LYS A 117 12.16 14.57 0.10
N ARG A 118 11.28 14.85 1.05
CA ARG A 118 11.29 14.26 2.40
C ARG A 118 10.96 12.77 2.38
N GLU A 119 9.91 12.37 1.66
CA GLU A 119 9.39 11.00 1.70
C GLU A 119 10.07 10.06 0.70
N PHE A 120 10.70 10.60 -0.36
CA PHE A 120 11.35 9.77 -1.39
C PHE A 120 12.86 10.05 -1.54
N THR A 121 13.24 11.30 -1.76
CA THR A 121 14.63 11.65 -2.13
C THR A 121 15.62 11.47 -0.97
N ASP A 122 15.26 11.92 0.22
CA ASP A 122 16.13 11.88 1.40
C ASP A 122 16.33 10.44 1.92
N PRO A 123 15.30 9.57 1.97
CA PRO A 123 15.48 8.15 2.23
C PRO A 123 16.45 7.50 1.24
N LEU A 124 16.29 7.75 -0.07
CA LEU A 124 17.12 7.13 -1.12
C LEU A 124 18.62 7.38 -0.93
N LYS A 125 19.01 8.56 -0.40
CA LYS A 125 20.42 8.89 -0.13
C LYS A 125 21.06 8.01 0.94
N ASN A 126 20.26 7.55 1.89
CA ASN A 126 20.71 6.76 3.04
C ASN A 126 20.65 5.25 2.75
N LEU A 127 20.20 4.85 1.56
CA LEU A 127 20.09 3.46 1.15
C LEU A 127 21.36 2.99 0.44
N THR A 128 21.66 1.71 0.59
CA THR A 128 22.68 1.06 -0.24
C THR A 128 22.19 0.97 -1.69
N LYS A 129 23.11 0.67 -2.62
CA LYS A 129 22.77 0.58 -4.03
C LYS A 129 21.59 -0.36 -4.32
N THR A 130 21.66 -1.57 -3.77
CA THR A 130 20.61 -2.58 -3.94
C THR A 130 19.31 -2.19 -3.24
N GLN A 131 19.38 -1.53 -2.07
CA GLN A 131 18.18 -1.06 -1.37
C GLN A 131 17.46 0.03 -2.18
N GLY A 132 18.20 1.03 -2.66
CA GLY A 132 17.65 2.07 -3.52
C GLY A 132 17.11 1.49 -4.82
N MET A 133 17.77 0.46 -5.36
CA MET A 133 17.30 -0.25 -6.54
C MET A 133 15.92 -0.88 -6.32
N ILE A 134 15.77 -1.64 -5.24
CA ILE A 134 14.50 -2.30 -4.89
C ILE A 134 13.39 -1.28 -4.65
N LEU A 135 13.68 -0.19 -3.91
CA LEU A 135 12.71 0.89 -3.68
C LEU A 135 12.16 1.46 -4.99
N ILE A 136 13.03 1.70 -5.97
CA ILE A 136 12.64 2.23 -7.27
C ILE A 136 11.82 1.20 -8.04
N LYS A 137 12.23 -0.08 -8.07
CA LYS A 137 11.47 -1.13 -8.76
C LYS A 137 10.09 -1.36 -8.16
N MET A 138 9.96 -1.26 -6.84
CA MET A 138 8.66 -1.26 -6.16
C MET A 138 7.75 -0.14 -6.69
N ILE A 139 8.25 1.10 -6.73
CA ILE A 139 7.47 2.26 -7.20
C ILE A 139 7.14 2.15 -8.69
N GLU A 140 8.09 1.73 -9.52
CA GLU A 140 7.90 1.57 -10.97
C GLU A 140 6.88 0.48 -11.29
N ARG A 141 6.90 -0.64 -10.54
CA ARG A 141 5.89 -1.70 -10.63
C ARG A 141 4.50 -1.17 -10.29
N GLU A 142 4.37 -0.36 -9.24
CA GLU A 142 3.06 0.05 -8.77
C GLU A 142 2.47 1.28 -9.45
N THR A 143 3.31 2.06 -10.13
CA THR A 143 2.87 3.25 -10.90
C THR A 143 2.88 3.02 -12.40
N ASP A 144 3.35 1.85 -12.86
CA ASP A 144 3.58 1.52 -14.28
C ASP A 144 4.37 2.60 -15.04
N THR A 145 5.17 3.39 -14.32
CA THR A 145 5.85 4.57 -14.86
C THR A 145 7.31 4.53 -14.43
N PRO A 146 8.27 4.60 -15.37
CA PRO A 146 9.68 4.67 -15.01
C PRO A 146 9.95 5.88 -14.10
N VAL A 147 10.74 5.68 -13.06
CA VAL A 147 10.92 6.67 -11.99
C VAL A 147 11.49 7.98 -12.53
N TYR A 148 12.27 7.93 -13.61
CA TYR A 148 12.73 9.10 -14.35
C TYR A 148 11.59 10.05 -14.70
N TYR A 149 10.47 9.52 -15.19
CA TYR A 149 9.32 10.33 -15.61
C TYR A 149 8.49 10.84 -14.42
N LEU A 150 8.47 10.12 -13.31
CA LEU A 150 7.84 10.56 -12.06
C LEU A 150 8.54 11.79 -11.47
N ILE A 151 9.87 11.86 -11.59
CA ILE A 151 10.67 12.90 -10.93
C ILE A 151 11.29 13.93 -11.87
N LYS A 152 11.17 13.78 -13.20
CA LYS A 152 11.80 14.71 -14.17
C LYS A 152 11.41 16.16 -13.92
N ASP A 153 10.16 16.38 -13.49
CA ASP A 153 9.61 17.71 -13.22
C ASP A 153 10.07 18.27 -11.85
N LEU A 154 10.60 17.39 -10.98
CA LEU A 154 11.21 17.74 -9.69
C LEU A 154 12.69 18.09 -9.82
N ARG A 155 13.29 17.92 -11.00
CA ARG A 155 14.74 18.00 -11.22
C ARG A 155 15.41 19.26 -10.70
N ASN A 156 14.72 20.38 -10.81
CA ASN A 156 15.24 21.69 -10.40
C ASN A 156 15.34 21.86 -8.88
N GLY A 157 14.74 20.97 -8.08
CA GLY A 157 14.76 21.04 -6.63
C GLY A 157 15.42 19.84 -5.93
N LEU A 158 15.77 18.78 -6.66
CA LEU A 158 16.50 17.65 -6.09
C LEU A 158 18.00 17.96 -5.99
N THR A 159 18.64 17.53 -4.89
CA THR A 159 20.05 17.80 -4.59
C THR A 159 20.99 17.10 -5.57
N ALA A 160 22.16 17.68 -5.88
CA ALA A 160 23.18 17.06 -6.74
C ALA A 160 23.58 15.65 -6.29
N THR A 161 23.66 15.41 -4.98
CA THR A 161 23.92 14.10 -4.39
C THR A 161 22.91 13.05 -4.84
N TYR A 162 21.63 13.41 -4.91
CA TYR A 162 20.58 12.50 -5.37
C TYR A 162 20.79 12.11 -6.84
N TRP A 163 21.08 13.09 -7.71
CA TRP A 163 21.33 12.84 -9.13
C TRP A 163 22.58 11.99 -9.35
N SER A 164 23.61 12.19 -8.53
CA SER A 164 24.81 11.36 -8.53
C SER A 164 24.50 9.93 -8.07
N THR A 165 23.76 9.76 -6.97
CA THR A 165 23.31 8.45 -6.49
C THR A 165 22.52 7.74 -7.59
N MET A 166 21.44 8.34 -8.10
CA MET A 166 20.62 7.77 -9.17
C MET A 166 21.43 7.41 -10.43
N GLY A 167 22.30 8.31 -10.90
CA GLY A 167 23.17 8.03 -12.05
C GLY A 167 24.12 6.86 -11.80
N SER A 168 24.66 6.73 -10.58
CA SER A 168 25.56 5.63 -10.19
C SER A 168 24.86 4.29 -9.96
N LEU A 169 23.54 4.32 -9.77
CA LEU A 169 22.70 3.14 -9.54
C LEU A 169 22.13 2.59 -10.84
N PHE A 170 21.81 3.45 -11.80
CA PHE A 170 20.90 3.07 -12.87
C PHE A 170 21.25 3.59 -14.26
N GLY A 171 22.39 4.26 -14.48
CA GLY A 171 22.89 4.56 -15.83
C GLY A 171 21.81 4.85 -16.89
N HIS A 172 21.60 3.90 -17.81
CA HIS A 172 20.57 3.94 -18.87
C HIS A 172 19.18 3.41 -18.45
N ASP A 173 19.09 2.63 -17.37
CA ASP A 173 17.95 1.83 -16.95
C ASP A 173 16.81 2.64 -16.31
N LEU A 174 17.06 3.87 -15.83
CA LEU A 174 16.02 4.73 -15.22
C LEU A 174 14.87 5.09 -16.18
N LYS A 175 15.12 5.00 -17.48
CA LYS A 175 14.13 5.31 -18.51
C LYS A 175 13.36 4.08 -18.98
N GLU A 176 13.94 2.89 -18.82
CA GLU A 176 13.33 1.63 -19.22
C GLU A 176 12.24 1.21 -18.22
N GLY A 177 12.49 1.44 -16.92
CA GLY A 177 11.51 1.14 -15.87
C GLY A 177 11.57 -0.31 -15.39
N TYR A 178 10.52 -0.76 -14.70
CA TYR A 178 10.39 -2.14 -14.23
C TYR A 178 9.77 -3.03 -15.31
N HIS A 179 10.35 -4.21 -15.53
CA HIS A 179 9.83 -5.23 -16.43
C HIS A 179 9.88 -6.59 -15.73
N GLU A 180 8.72 -7.20 -15.57
CA GLU A 180 8.60 -8.55 -15.02
C GLU A 180 9.35 -9.57 -15.89
N GLY A 181 10.07 -10.49 -15.23
CA GLY A 181 10.86 -11.54 -15.86
C GLY A 181 12.35 -11.22 -16.03
N GLN A 182 12.77 -9.95 -15.84
CA GLN A 182 14.19 -9.58 -15.94
C GLN A 182 15.02 -10.10 -14.76
N ASP A 183 14.46 -10.08 -13.55
CA ASP A 183 15.06 -10.70 -12.36
C ASP A 183 13.97 -11.44 -11.58
N PRO A 184 13.74 -12.73 -11.88
CA PRO A 184 12.67 -13.51 -11.25
C PRO A 184 12.74 -13.51 -9.72
N ILE A 185 13.95 -13.40 -9.15
CA ILE A 185 14.14 -13.36 -7.69
C ILE A 185 13.65 -12.03 -7.12
N LEU A 186 13.91 -10.93 -7.81
CA LEU A 186 13.37 -9.64 -7.44
C LEU A 186 11.85 -9.63 -7.62
N ASP A 187 11.35 -10.13 -8.75
CA ASP A 187 9.92 -10.13 -9.07
C ASP A 187 9.11 -10.85 -7.97
N ALA A 188 9.57 -12.03 -7.53
CA ALA A 188 8.95 -12.76 -6.42
C ALA A 188 8.94 -11.94 -5.11
N VAL A 189 10.03 -11.23 -4.80
CA VAL A 189 10.08 -10.37 -3.61
C VAL A 189 9.13 -9.18 -3.73
N LEU A 190 9.02 -8.58 -4.91
CA LEU A 190 8.11 -7.46 -5.15
C LEU A 190 6.64 -7.90 -5.10
N GLN A 191 6.33 -9.11 -5.60
CA GLN A 191 4.99 -9.68 -5.56
C GLN A 191 4.49 -9.96 -4.13
N ASP A 192 5.40 -10.28 -3.20
CA ASP A 192 5.10 -10.44 -1.77
C ASP A 192 4.84 -9.11 -1.04
N MET A 193 5.17 -7.96 -1.67
CA MET A 193 5.12 -6.65 -1.03
C MET A 193 3.96 -5.84 -1.61
N ASP A 194 2.79 -5.92 -0.97
CA ASP A 194 1.65 -5.09 -1.35
C ASP A 194 1.88 -3.63 -0.92
N ILE A 195 2.02 -2.74 -1.90
CA ILE A 195 2.12 -1.29 -1.71
C ILE A 195 1.05 -0.54 -2.50
N SER A 196 -0.01 -1.24 -2.88
CA SER A 196 -1.10 -0.66 -3.64
C SER A 196 -1.74 0.49 -2.86
N TYR A 197 -2.11 1.54 -3.59
CA TYR A 197 -2.79 2.69 -3.01
C TYR A 197 -3.85 3.18 -3.98
N ASP A 198 -5.11 3.05 -3.55
CA ASP A 198 -6.25 3.62 -4.24
C ASP A 198 -6.52 5.02 -3.71
N VAL A 199 -6.59 6.00 -4.63
CA VAL A 199 -6.95 7.37 -4.28
C VAL A 199 -8.42 7.40 -3.86
N PRO A 200 -8.77 7.79 -2.62
CA PRO A 200 -10.15 7.83 -2.18
C PRO A 200 -11.00 8.74 -3.07
N ASP A 201 -12.15 8.27 -3.56
CA ASP A 201 -13.05 9.08 -4.38
C ASP A 201 -13.75 10.13 -3.50
N VAL A 202 -13.17 11.32 -3.45
CA VAL A 202 -13.71 12.45 -2.66
C VAL A 202 -14.97 13.07 -3.29
N ARG A 203 -15.49 12.54 -4.41
CA ARG A 203 -16.70 13.05 -5.08
C ARG A 203 -18.01 12.79 -4.31
N GLY A 204 -17.98 11.95 -3.27
CA GLY A 204 -19.14 11.67 -2.41
C GLY A 204 -19.32 12.59 -1.19
N ALA A 205 -18.36 13.47 -0.89
CA ALA A 205 -18.47 14.41 0.22
C ALA A 205 -19.05 15.74 -0.25
N LYS A 206 -20.37 15.79 -0.43
CA LYS A 206 -21.14 17.02 -0.59
C LYS A 206 -22.37 17.00 0.30
#